data_AF-A0A925AYU3-F1
#
_entry.id   AF-A0A925AYU3-F1
#
_cell.length_a   1.000
_cell.length_b   1.000
_cell.length_c   1.000
_cell.angle_alpha   90.00
_cell.angle_beta   90.00
_cell.angle_gamma   90.00
#
_symmetry.space_group_name_H-M   'P 1'
#
loop_
_entity.id
_entity.type
_entity.pdbx_description
1 polymer ?
#
loop_
_entity_poly.entity_id
_entity_poly.type
_entity_poly.pdbx_seq_one_letter_code
_entity_poly.pdbx_strand_id
1 'polypeptide(L)'
;MPIEIITYEVQSPKSKVQSLESEIQVDDIILAENGFYWREKDGVKVLVCAPLENAGFVNGFSTRIGGVSDLPANSLNLAGYDEDSAENIAENRRRFLSLFDGEWK
;
A
#
# COMPACT_ATOMS: atom_id res chain seq x y z
N MET A 1 15.41 43.17 34.29
CA MET A 1 14.43 42.17 33.85
C MET A 1 15.18 41.08 33.10
N PRO A 2 15.46 39.91 33.68
CA PRO A 2 16.00 38.78 32.92
C PRO A 2 14.86 38.07 32.16
N ILE A 3 15.16 37.61 30.95
CA ILE A 3 14.25 36.94 30.02
C ILE A 3 14.21 35.44 30.36
N GLU A 4 13.02 34.87 30.55
CA GLU A 4 12.82 33.43 30.74
C GLU A 4 13.05 32.68 29.42
N ILE A 5 13.93 31.67 29.44
CA ILE A 5 14.15 30.75 28.33
C ILE A 5 13.11 29.63 28.44
N ILE A 6 12.15 29.61 27.52
CA ILE A 6 11.19 28.50 27.39
C ILE A 6 11.93 27.32 26.73
N THR A 7 12.29 26.32 27.51
CA THR A 7 12.72 25.02 26.99
C THR A 7 11.49 24.26 26.48
N TYR A 8 11.37 24.14 25.16
CA TYR A 8 10.43 23.22 24.53
C TYR A 8 10.97 21.80 24.69
N GLU A 9 10.27 20.93 25.44
CA GLU A 9 10.53 19.50 25.39
C GLU A 9 10.18 18.97 23.99
N VAL A 10 11.21 18.56 23.25
CA VAL A 10 11.03 17.79 22.01
C VAL A 10 10.51 16.41 22.41
N GLN A 11 9.22 16.17 22.19
CA GLN A 11 8.66 14.82 22.33
C GLN A 11 9.43 13.84 21.45
N SER A 12 10.02 12.82 22.09
CA SER A 12 10.80 11.78 21.43
C SER A 12 9.95 11.02 20.40
N PRO A 13 10.45 10.78 19.17
CA PRO A 13 9.70 10.10 18.10
C PRO A 13 9.36 8.63 18.43
N LYS A 14 9.93 8.06 19.50
CA LYS A 14 9.74 6.64 19.86
C LYS A 14 8.30 6.28 20.25
N SER A 15 7.55 7.19 20.90
CA SER A 15 6.18 6.88 21.34
C SER A 15 5.20 6.76 20.17
N LYS A 16 5.39 7.56 19.12
CA LYS A 16 4.54 7.58 17.93
C LYS A 16 4.81 6.40 16.99
N VAL A 17 6.08 5.97 16.91
CA VAL A 17 6.46 4.77 16.14
C VAL A 17 5.85 3.53 16.78
N GLN A 18 5.93 3.40 18.10
CA GLN A 18 5.39 2.24 18.81
C GLN A 18 3.85 2.14 18.74
N SER A 19 3.14 3.26 18.75
CA SER A 19 1.68 3.25 18.55
C SER A 19 1.30 2.84 17.13
N LEU A 20 2.01 3.34 16.11
CA LEU A 20 1.77 2.98 14.70
C LEU A 20 2.09 1.50 14.43
N GLU A 21 3.16 0.96 14.98
CA GLU A 21 3.51 -0.46 14.86
C GLU A 21 2.43 -1.34 15.49
N SER A 22 1.89 -0.95 16.65
CA SER A 22 0.82 -1.69 17.30
C SER A 22 -0.50 -1.65 16.51
N GLU A 23 -0.83 -0.52 15.88
CA GLU A 23 -2.02 -0.39 15.02
C GLU A 23 -1.88 -1.24 13.76
N ILE A 24 -0.73 -1.20 13.09
CA ILE A 24 -0.45 -2.03 11.89
C ILE A 24 -0.57 -3.53 12.23
N GLN A 25 -0.05 -3.94 13.39
CA GLN A 25 -0.13 -5.34 13.82
C GLN A 25 -1.57 -5.77 14.11
N VAL A 26 -2.40 -4.89 14.66
CA VAL A 26 -3.83 -5.17 14.91
C VAL A 26 -4.60 -5.26 13.59
N ASP A 27 -4.33 -4.38 12.63
CA ASP A 27 -4.99 -4.41 11.32
C ASP A 27 -4.68 -5.70 10.55
N ASP A 28 -3.43 -6.15 10.55
CA ASP A 28 -3.04 -7.40 9.88
C ASP A 28 -3.71 -8.63 10.53
N ILE A 29 -3.92 -8.62 11.85
CA ILE A 29 -4.68 -9.67 12.55
C ILE A 29 -6.15 -9.64 12.12
N ILE A 30 -6.79 -8.46 12.13
CA ILE A 30 -8.19 -8.31 11.74
C ILE A 30 -8.39 -8.78 10.29
N LEU A 31 -7.48 -8.40 9.38
CA LEU A 31 -7.53 -8.84 7.99
C LEU A 31 -7.43 -10.37 7.88
N ALA A 32 -6.46 -10.98 8.56
CA ALA A 32 -6.28 -12.43 8.55
C ALA A 32 -7.50 -13.18 9.10
N GLU A 33 -8.07 -12.72 10.21
CA GLU A 33 -9.28 -13.29 10.81
C GLU A 33 -10.50 -13.20 9.87
N ASN A 34 -10.56 -12.17 9.03
CA ASN A 34 -11.61 -11.98 8.03
C ASN A 34 -11.29 -12.64 6.67
N GLY A 35 -10.22 -13.43 6.59
CA GLY A 35 -9.85 -14.17 5.39
C GLY A 35 -9.16 -13.32 4.33
N PHE A 36 -8.50 -12.24 4.72
CA PHE A 36 -7.69 -11.41 3.84
C PHE A 36 -6.20 -11.53 4.18
N TYR A 37 -5.35 -11.40 3.17
CA TYR A 37 -3.90 -11.37 3.38
C TYR A 37 -3.20 -10.47 2.36
N TRP A 38 -2.02 -9.98 2.72
CA TRP A 38 -1.21 -9.15 1.84
C TRP A 38 -0.36 -10.00 0.89
N ARG A 39 -0.37 -9.65 -0.39
CA ARG A 39 0.59 -10.14 -1.39
C ARG A 39 1.40 -8.98 -1.93
N GLU A 40 2.70 -9.17 -2.05
CA GLU A 40 3.62 -8.14 -2.53
C GLU A 40 4.63 -8.72 -3.51
N LYS A 41 4.93 -7.95 -4.56
CA LYS A 41 5.97 -8.26 -5.55
C LYS A 41 6.49 -6.96 -6.17
N ASP A 42 7.81 -6.82 -6.24
CA ASP A 42 8.49 -5.68 -6.85
C ASP A 42 7.96 -4.31 -6.36
N GLY A 43 7.63 -4.24 -5.06
CA GLY A 43 7.12 -3.03 -4.39
C GLY A 43 5.63 -2.75 -4.59
N VAL A 44 4.92 -3.54 -5.42
CA VAL A 44 3.46 -3.46 -5.53
C VAL A 44 2.82 -4.35 -4.48
N LYS A 45 1.91 -3.78 -3.69
CA LYS A 45 1.21 -4.46 -2.60
C LYS A 45 -0.30 -4.49 -2.86
N VAL A 46 -0.90 -5.67 -2.74
CA VAL A 46 -2.34 -5.91 -2.93
C VAL A 46 -2.92 -6.71 -1.78
N LEU A 47 -4.17 -6.42 -1.41
CA LEU A 47 -4.93 -7.19 -0.43
C LEU A 47 -5.71 -8.28 -1.17
N VAL A 48 -5.55 -9.54 -0.77
CA VAL A 48 -6.18 -10.70 -1.40
C VAL A 48 -7.24 -11.28 -0.48
N CYS A 49 -8.40 -11.64 -1.04
CA CYS A 49 -9.46 -12.37 -0.34
C CYS A 49 -9.25 -13.88 -0.54
N ALA A 50 -8.82 -14.56 0.52
CA ALA A 50 -8.56 -16.00 0.49
C ALA A 50 -9.83 -16.84 0.17
N PRO A 51 -11.04 -16.52 0.68
CA PRO A 51 -12.25 -17.22 0.27
C PRO A 51 -12.51 -17.21 -1.24
N LEU A 52 -12.23 -16.09 -1.93
CA LEU A 52 -12.39 -16.00 -3.39
C LEU A 52 -11.34 -16.83 -4.13
N GLU A 53 -10.08 -16.79 -3.69
CA GLU A 53 -9.02 -17.61 -4.30
C GLU A 53 -9.26 -19.10 -4.11
N ASN A 54 -9.67 -19.51 -2.90
CA ASN A 54 -10.00 -20.90 -2.59
C ASN A 54 -11.19 -21.40 -3.44
N ALA A 55 -12.08 -20.50 -3.87
CA ALA A 55 -13.15 -20.79 -4.81
C ALA A 55 -12.71 -20.76 -6.30
N GLY A 56 -11.42 -20.51 -6.58
CA GLY A 56 -10.85 -20.49 -7.92
C GLY A 56 -10.84 -19.12 -8.60
N PHE A 57 -11.18 -18.03 -7.88
CA PHE A 57 -11.18 -16.67 -8.41
C PHE A 57 -9.90 -15.92 -8.05
N VAL A 58 -9.13 -15.57 -9.08
CA VAL A 58 -7.99 -14.64 -8.93
C VAL A 58 -8.54 -13.26 -8.58
N ASN A 59 -8.06 -12.68 -7.47
CA ASN A 59 -8.54 -11.40 -6.97
C ASN A 59 -7.44 -10.64 -6.22
N GLY A 60 -7.55 -9.30 -6.21
CA GLY A 60 -6.72 -8.46 -5.36
C GLY A 60 -7.17 -7.00 -5.41
N PHE A 61 -7.20 -6.37 -4.24
CA PHE A 61 -7.48 -4.95 -4.08
C PHE A 61 -6.15 -4.19 -4.04
N SER A 62 -5.89 -3.38 -5.07
CA SER A 62 -4.64 -2.63 -5.20
C SER A 62 -4.49 -1.55 -4.13
N THR A 63 -3.27 -1.33 -3.66
CA THR A 63 -2.89 -0.09 -2.99
C THR A 63 -2.36 0.94 -4.01
N ARG A 64 -2.09 2.17 -3.55
CA ARG A 64 -1.44 3.19 -4.38
C ARG A 64 0.08 2.98 -4.49
N ILE A 65 0.68 2.03 -3.80
CA ILE A 65 2.14 1.88 -3.67
C ILE A 65 2.71 0.97 -4.78
N GLY A 66 3.90 1.29 -5.30
CA GLY A 66 4.69 0.41 -6.16
C GLY A 66 4.57 0.67 -7.67
N GLY A 67 3.91 1.75 -8.06
CA GLY A 67 3.78 2.10 -9.47
C GLY A 67 4.86 3.07 -9.96
N VAL A 68 4.65 3.60 -11.16
CA VAL A 68 5.57 4.50 -11.88
C VAL A 68 4.96 5.88 -12.18
N SER A 69 3.75 6.14 -11.72
CA SER A 69 3.08 7.41 -11.96
C SER A 69 3.77 8.55 -11.22
N ASP A 70 3.78 9.73 -11.83
CA ASP A 70 4.46 10.92 -11.29
C ASP A 70 3.67 11.61 -10.17
N LEU A 71 2.34 11.46 -10.16
CA LEU A 71 1.46 12.13 -9.21
C LEU A 71 0.42 11.18 -8.60
N PRO A 72 0.50 10.92 -7.28
CA PRO A 72 1.68 11.07 -6.43
C PRO A 72 2.88 10.25 -6.96
N ALA A 73 4.10 10.65 -6.64
CA ALA A 73 5.30 9.97 -7.15
C ALA A 73 5.34 8.48 -6.76
N ASN A 74 5.73 7.63 -7.72
CA ASN A 74 5.78 6.17 -7.61
C ASN A 74 4.42 5.53 -7.27
N SER A 75 3.32 6.17 -7.69
CA SER A 75 1.99 5.64 -7.43
C SER A 75 1.55 4.62 -8.49
N LEU A 76 0.78 3.64 -8.04
CA LEU A 76 0.16 2.63 -8.87
C LEU A 76 -1.19 3.14 -9.37
N ASN A 77 -1.18 3.97 -10.41
CA ASN A 77 -2.40 4.36 -11.11
C ASN A 77 -2.78 3.32 -12.18
N LEU A 78 -3.99 2.77 -12.08
CA LEU A 78 -4.52 1.75 -13.01
C LEU A 78 -5.56 2.31 -13.99
N ALA A 79 -6.07 3.52 -13.73
CA ALA A 79 -7.13 4.17 -14.49
C ALA A 79 -6.60 5.43 -15.18
N GLY A 80 -6.57 5.42 -16.52
CA GLY A 80 -6.04 6.49 -17.36
C GLY A 80 -7.00 7.67 -17.55
N TYR A 81 -7.54 8.23 -16.46
CA TYR A 81 -8.25 9.51 -16.56
C TYR A 81 -7.23 10.65 -16.45
N ASP A 82 -6.81 11.16 -17.60
CA ASP A 82 -6.12 12.44 -17.93
C ASP A 82 -4.88 12.90 -17.11
N GLU A 83 -4.56 12.29 -15.97
CA GLU A 83 -3.51 12.74 -15.06
C GLU A 83 -2.19 11.97 -15.20
N ASP A 84 -2.18 10.88 -15.98
CA ASP A 84 -1.00 10.03 -16.14
C ASP A 84 -0.76 9.61 -17.60
N SER A 85 0.50 9.35 -17.93
CA SER A 85 0.89 8.91 -19.27
C SER A 85 0.36 7.50 -19.57
N ALA A 86 0.05 7.24 -20.84
CA ALA A 86 -0.41 5.91 -21.26
C ALA A 86 0.63 4.82 -20.96
N GLU A 87 1.91 5.16 -21.07
CA GLU A 87 3.05 4.31 -20.75
C GLU A 87 3.09 3.94 -19.26
N ASN A 88 2.89 4.91 -18.36
CA ASN A 88 2.84 4.65 -16.92
C ASN A 88 1.63 3.78 -16.56
N ILE A 89 0.46 4.03 -17.13
CA ILE A 89 -0.72 3.20 -16.93
C ILE A 89 -0.48 1.76 -17.41
N ALA A 90 0.13 1.58 -18.58
CA ALA A 90 0.45 0.26 -19.12
C ALA A 90 1.44 -0.48 -18.22
N GLU A 91 2.49 0.19 -17.75
CA GLU A 91 3.48 -0.39 -16.84
C GLU A 91 2.87 -0.73 -15.47
N ASN A 92 2.06 0.15 -14.90
CA ASN A 92 1.37 -0.11 -13.63
C ASN A 92 0.45 -1.32 -13.73
N ARG A 93 -0.30 -1.47 -14.84
CA ARG A 93 -1.12 -2.66 -15.09
C ARG A 93 -0.26 -3.91 -15.21
N ARG A 94 0.85 -3.86 -15.96
CA ARG A 94 1.79 -4.98 -16.08
C ARG A 94 2.32 -5.40 -14.71
N ARG A 95 2.74 -4.45 -13.88
CA ARG A 95 3.23 -4.72 -12.52
C ARG A 95 2.14 -5.33 -11.65
N PHE A 96 0.94 -4.75 -11.63
CA PHE A 96 -0.20 -5.25 -10.87
C PHE A 96 -0.60 -6.68 -11.29
N LEU A 97 -0.67 -6.96 -12.59
CA LEU A 97 -1.03 -8.28 -13.09
C LEU A 97 0.06 -9.33 -12.81
N SER A 98 1.33 -8.91 -12.69
CA SER A 98 2.44 -9.82 -12.38
C SER A 98 2.41 -10.44 -10.97
N LEU A 99 1.50 -9.98 -10.09
CA LEU A 99 1.25 -10.57 -8.77
C LEU A 99 0.40 -11.84 -8.82
N PHE A 100 -0.19 -12.16 -9.96
CA PHE A 100 -1.10 -13.28 -10.11
C PHE A 100 -0.52 -14.28 -11.10
N ASP A 101 -0.66 -15.57 -10.77
CA ASP A 101 -0.27 -16.65 -11.68
C ASP A 101 -1.31 -16.73 -12.80
N GLY A 102 -0.92 -16.31 -14.01
CA GLY A 102 -1.77 -16.37 -15.21
C GLY A 102 -1.25 -15.50 -16.36
N GLU A 103 -1.68 -15.82 -17.59
CA GLU A 103 -1.41 -14.98 -18.76
C GLU A 103 -2.51 -13.93 -18.91
N TRP A 104 -2.30 -12.78 -18.26
CA TRP A 104 -3.19 -11.63 -18.33
C TRP A 104 -2.71 -10.68 -19.43
N LYS A 105 -3.56 -10.40 -20.43
CA LYS A 105 -3.26 -9.51 -21.57
C LYS A 105 -3.76 -8.09 -21.34
#